data_AF-A0A151QZQ8-F1
#
_entry.id   AF-A0A151QZQ8-F1
#
_cell.length_a   1.000
_cell.length_b   1.000
_cell.length_c   1.000
_cell.angle_alpha   90.00
_cell.angle_beta   90.00
_cell.angle_gamma   90.00
#
_symmetry.space_group_name_H-M   'P 1'
#
loop_
_entity.id
_entity.type
_entity.pdbx_description
1 polymer ?
#
loop_
_entity_poly.entity_id
_entity_poly.type
_entity_poly.pdbx_seq_one_letter_code
_entity_poly.pdbx_strand_id
1 'polypeptide(L)'
;MLMEKRTKLFWSPCAAHCLDLILEDIGELPVFYNTIANAKKITTYIYRHTWVLNLYKQYSNGGELARPAVTRFATSYLTLNCIKQQKNALRSMFASEEWATSPHASKSEAKQVMNLVLSDDRFWRSITYCLKCVIPLVKVLRLVDGDSKPASPYIYEAMDRAKEKIAQNFQMQESRYKKVWKIIDTRWNLQLHRPLHAAAYYLNPRYHYDKNFNPDSEVLIGLYETFQRMVSDIRTRVIIDQQLEKFKGKK
;
A
#
# COMPACT_ATOMS: atom_id res chain seq x y z
N MET A 1 6.07 18.59 -26.78
CA MET A 1 6.60 17.70 -25.69
C MET A 1 7.57 16.65 -26.24
N LEU A 2 8.47 16.08 -25.42
CA LEU A 2 9.53 15.13 -25.87
C LEU A 2 8.98 13.91 -26.65
N MET A 3 7.80 13.41 -26.27
CA MET A 3 7.14 12.28 -26.94
C MET A 3 6.57 12.60 -28.33
N GLU A 4 6.31 13.87 -28.66
CA GLU A 4 5.92 14.28 -30.02
C GLU A 4 7.11 14.19 -30.97
N LYS A 5 8.30 14.55 -30.49
CA LYS A 5 9.54 14.48 -31.27
C LYS A 5 10.15 13.07 -31.28
N ARG A 6 9.89 12.27 -30.25
CA ARG A 6 10.37 10.88 -30.10
C ARG A 6 9.19 9.93 -29.93
N THR A 7 8.58 9.55 -31.05
CA THR A 7 7.34 8.76 -31.12
C THR A 7 7.44 7.37 -30.46
N LYS A 8 8.63 6.78 -30.39
CA LYS A 8 8.90 5.49 -29.74
C LYS A 8 9.12 5.56 -28.22
N LEU A 9 9.23 6.75 -27.64
CA LEU A 9 9.48 6.93 -26.21
C LEU A 9 8.18 6.78 -25.43
N PHE A 10 8.21 6.07 -24.30
CA PHE A 10 7.13 6.06 -23.31
C PHE A 10 7.50 6.99 -22.16
N TRP A 11 6.53 7.80 -21.74
CA TRP A 11 6.63 8.55 -20.49
C TRP A 11 5.67 7.93 -19.48
N SER A 12 6.22 7.62 -18.31
CA SER A 12 5.46 7.17 -17.13
C SER A 12 5.96 7.96 -15.93
N PRO A 13 5.08 8.40 -15.03
CA PRO A 13 5.51 8.89 -13.73
C PRO A 13 6.13 7.74 -12.92
N CYS A 14 6.85 8.11 -11.85
CA CYS A 14 7.42 7.16 -10.92
C CYS A 14 6.32 6.36 -10.22
N ALA A 15 6.44 5.02 -10.28
CA ALA A 15 5.51 4.09 -9.65
C ALA A 15 5.41 4.26 -8.13
N ALA A 16 6.56 4.39 -7.45
CA ALA A 16 6.60 4.61 -6.01
C ALA A 16 5.88 5.91 -5.63
N HIS A 17 6.08 6.97 -6.40
CA HIS A 17 5.39 8.25 -6.19
C HIS A 17 3.87 8.13 -6.40
N CYS A 18 3.41 7.46 -7.47
CA CYS A 18 1.98 7.25 -7.69
C CYS A 18 1.32 6.43 -6.58
N LEU A 19 2.00 5.39 -6.08
CA LEU A 19 1.52 4.62 -4.93
C LEU A 19 1.49 5.45 -3.64
N ASP A 20 2.45 6.35 -3.46
CA ASP A 20 2.46 7.26 -2.32
C ASP A 20 1.25 8.21 -2.35
N LEU A 21 0.91 8.75 -3.53
CA LEU A 21 -0.30 9.56 -3.72
C LEU A 21 -1.60 8.76 -3.49
N ILE A 22 -1.63 7.47 -3.86
CA ILE A 22 -2.76 6.59 -3.53
C ILE A 22 -2.91 6.47 -2.01
N LEU A 23 -1.80 6.27 -1.29
CA LEU A 23 -1.81 6.17 0.17
C LEU A 23 -2.21 7.49 0.83
N GLU A 24 -1.78 8.63 0.28
CA GLU A 24 -2.20 9.97 0.71
C GLU A 24 -3.71 10.15 0.58
N ASP A 25 -4.28 9.92 -0.60
CA ASP A 25 -5.71 10.07 -0.86
C ASP A 25 -6.57 9.14 0.03
N ILE A 26 -6.10 7.91 0.27
CA ILE A 26 -6.75 7.00 1.22
C ILE A 26 -6.69 7.56 2.65
N GLY A 27 -5.57 8.20 3.01
CA GLY A 27 -5.35 8.87 4.29
C GLY A 27 -6.38 9.97 4.58
N GLU A 28 -6.84 10.67 3.55
CA GLU A 28 -7.85 11.74 3.65
C GLU A 28 -9.28 11.24 3.94
N LEU A 29 -9.54 9.94 3.79
CA LEU A 29 -10.83 9.37 4.18
C LEU A 29 -11.03 9.53 5.69
N PRO A 30 -12.22 9.97 6.18
CA PRO A 30 -12.41 10.32 7.60
C PRO A 30 -12.02 9.23 8.59
N VAL A 31 -12.26 7.95 8.27
CA VAL A 31 -11.85 6.83 9.14
C VAL A 31 -10.33 6.70 9.23
N PHE A 32 -9.60 6.92 8.13
CA PHE A 32 -8.14 6.86 8.09
C PHE A 32 -7.53 8.08 8.78
N TYR A 33 -7.96 9.28 8.41
CA TYR A 33 -7.50 10.54 9.00
C TYR A 33 -7.61 10.53 10.53
N ASN A 34 -8.80 10.22 11.07
CA ASN A 34 -9.02 10.18 12.51
C ASN A 34 -8.20 9.09 13.20
N THR A 35 -8.05 7.93 12.57
CA THR A 35 -7.25 6.82 13.12
C THR A 35 -5.77 7.18 13.19
N ILE A 36 -5.22 7.78 12.13
CA ILE A 36 -3.82 8.24 12.09
C ILE A 36 -3.60 9.35 13.11
N ALA A 37 -4.52 10.31 13.22
CA ALA A 37 -4.43 11.38 14.21
C ALA A 37 -4.41 10.84 15.65
N ASN A 38 -5.29 9.89 15.98
CA ASN A 38 -5.32 9.27 17.31
C ASN A 38 -4.08 8.43 17.59
N ALA A 39 -3.59 7.68 16.60
CA ALA A 39 -2.32 6.97 16.71
C ALA A 39 -1.14 7.91 16.98
N LYS A 40 -1.08 9.06 16.27
CA LYS A 40 -0.06 10.08 16.49
C LYS A 40 -0.12 10.67 17.90
N LYS A 41 -1.32 10.85 18.48
CA LYS A 41 -1.47 11.30 19.88
C LYS A 41 -0.84 10.30 20.86
N ILE A 42 -1.09 9.00 20.66
CA ILE A 42 -0.51 7.93 21.49
C ILE A 42 1.02 7.94 21.38
N THR A 43 1.58 7.89 20.17
CA THR A 43 3.04 7.84 19.98
C THR A 43 3.72 9.10 20.52
N THR A 44 3.17 10.28 20.20
CA THR A 44 3.73 11.56 20.67
C THR A 44 3.71 11.64 22.18
N TYR A 45 2.64 11.21 22.84
CA TYR A 45 2.57 11.22 24.30
C TYR A 45 3.63 10.31 24.91
N ILE A 46 3.77 9.08 24.42
CA ILE A 46 4.72 8.09 24.96
C ILE A 46 6.17 8.55 24.74
N TYR A 47 6.55 8.93 23.52
CA TYR A 47 7.95 9.29 23.21
C TYR A 47 8.38 10.64 23.80
N ARG A 48 7.45 11.55 24.10
CA ARG A 48 7.77 12.88 24.68
C ARG A 48 8.14 12.81 26.16
N HIS A 49 7.64 11.83 26.90
CA HIS A 49 7.85 11.73 28.34
C HIS A 49 8.77 10.55 28.66
N THR A 50 10.03 10.82 29.02
CA THR A 50 11.05 9.79 29.26
C THR A 50 10.60 8.70 30.23
N TRP A 51 9.93 9.09 31.32
CA TRP A 51 9.40 8.13 32.29
C TRP A 51 8.33 7.22 31.68
N VAL A 52 7.41 7.77 30.88
CA VAL A 52 6.35 7.01 30.20
C VAL A 52 6.94 6.08 29.14
N LEU A 53 7.95 6.54 28.39
CA LEU A 53 8.67 5.73 27.42
C LEU A 53 9.36 4.54 28.09
N ASN A 54 10.02 4.76 29.23
CA ASN A 54 10.69 3.70 29.98
C ASN A 54 9.69 2.69 30.52
N LEU A 55 8.57 3.15 31.09
CA LEU A 55 7.49 2.28 31.53
C LEU A 55 6.95 1.45 30.35
N TYR A 56 6.65 2.10 29.23
CA TYR A 56 6.20 1.40 28.01
C TYR A 56 7.18 0.30 27.58
N LYS A 57 8.48 0.57 27.58
CA LYS A 57 9.52 -0.40 27.20
C LYS A 57 9.55 -1.64 28.11
N GLN A 58 9.21 -1.49 29.39
CA GLN A 58 9.09 -2.62 30.32
C GLN A 58 7.92 -3.53 29.92
N TYR A 59 6.78 -2.94 29.57
CA TYR A 59 5.58 -3.71 29.16
C TYR A 59 5.64 -4.25 27.72
N SER A 60 6.42 -3.61 26.85
CA SER A 60 6.54 -3.99 25.43
C SER A 60 7.76 -4.87 25.11
N ASN A 61 8.58 -5.21 26.11
CA ASN A 61 9.88 -5.88 25.93
C ASN A 61 10.76 -5.16 24.90
N GLY A 62 10.81 -3.82 24.97
CA GLY A 62 11.57 -2.98 24.04
C GLY A 62 10.95 -2.81 22.65
N GLY A 63 9.68 -3.18 22.46
CA GLY A 63 8.98 -2.99 21.19
C GLY A 63 8.79 -1.52 20.82
N GLU A 64 8.95 -1.17 19.54
CA GLU A 64 8.75 0.19 19.04
C GLU A 64 7.31 0.44 18.55
N LEU A 65 6.82 1.67 18.75
CA LEU A 65 5.48 2.10 18.30
C LEU A 65 5.49 2.76 16.92
N ALA A 66 6.64 3.22 16.46
CA ALA A 66 6.81 3.83 15.15
C ALA A 66 7.90 3.07 14.36
N ARG A 67 7.70 2.97 13.05
CA ARG A 67 8.67 2.37 12.13
C ARG A 67 8.80 3.27 10.90
N PRO A 68 9.97 3.88 10.66
CA PRO A 68 10.22 4.63 9.44
C PRO A 68 10.00 3.77 8.19
N ALA A 69 9.39 4.36 7.18
CA ALA A 69 9.29 3.83 5.83
C ALA A 69 9.89 4.85 4.85
N VAL A 70 10.06 4.44 3.59
CA VAL A 70 10.59 5.32 2.54
C VAL A 70 9.72 6.56 2.35
N THR A 71 8.40 6.44 2.54
CA THR A 71 7.48 7.57 2.45
C THR A 71 6.81 7.88 3.78
N ARG A 72 6.44 9.14 3.98
CA ARG A 72 5.73 9.61 5.18
C ARG A 72 4.36 8.94 5.34
N PHE A 73 3.69 8.62 4.23
CA PHE A 73 2.37 7.97 4.26
C PHE A 73 2.49 6.50 4.63
N ALA A 74 3.45 5.78 4.05
CA ALA A 74 3.75 4.41 4.47
C ALA A 74 4.17 4.36 5.95
N THR A 75 4.92 5.35 6.43
CA THR A 75 5.33 5.46 7.85
C THR A 75 4.12 5.54 8.78
N SER A 76 3.10 6.33 8.42
CA SER A 76 1.85 6.43 9.19
C SER A 76 1.16 5.07 9.35
N TYR A 77 1.07 4.29 8.27
CA TYR A 77 0.44 2.97 8.31
C TYR A 77 1.28 1.90 9.00
N LEU A 78 2.61 1.95 8.90
CA LEU A 78 3.48 1.07 9.68
C LEU A 78 3.37 1.38 11.19
N THR A 79 3.19 2.65 11.55
CA THR A 79 2.94 3.09 12.92
C THR A 79 1.62 2.50 13.45
N LEU A 80 0.54 2.52 12.66
CA LEU A 80 -0.71 1.83 13.01
C LEU A 80 -0.49 0.33 13.24
N ASN A 81 0.34 -0.31 12.42
CA ASN A 81 0.64 -1.73 12.56
C ASN A 81 1.43 -2.02 13.86
N CYS A 82 2.43 -1.21 14.19
CA CYS A 82 3.17 -1.30 15.43
C CYS A 82 2.26 -1.12 16.65
N ILE A 83 1.41 -0.08 16.68
CA ILE A 83 0.44 0.13 17.76
C ILE A 83 -0.52 -1.07 17.90
N LYS A 84 -0.99 -1.65 16.79
CA LYS A 84 -1.84 -2.85 16.82
C LYS A 84 -1.12 -4.04 17.46
N GLN A 85 0.14 -4.28 17.08
CA GLN A 85 0.95 -5.37 17.65
C GLN A 85 1.21 -5.15 19.14
N GLN A 86 1.39 -3.90 19.56
CA GLN A 86 1.65 -3.50 20.93
C GLN A 86 0.38 -3.23 21.75
N LYS A 87 -0.80 -3.63 21.25
CA LYS A 87 -2.09 -3.39 21.92
C LYS A 87 -2.09 -3.89 23.36
N ASN A 88 -1.64 -5.12 23.59
CA ASN A 88 -1.67 -5.72 24.93
C ASN A 88 -0.67 -5.04 25.86
N ALA A 89 0.56 -4.79 25.40
CA ALA A 89 1.57 -4.04 26.15
C ALA A 89 1.06 -2.66 26.58
N LEU A 90 0.45 -1.91 25.65
CA LEU A 90 -0.14 -0.60 25.94
C LEU A 90 -1.27 -0.70 26.97
N ARG A 91 -2.17 -1.69 26.85
CA ARG A 91 -3.27 -1.87 27.80
C ARG A 91 -2.76 -2.25 29.19
N SER A 92 -1.80 -3.17 29.28
CA SER A 92 -1.17 -3.57 30.54
C SER A 92 -0.45 -2.39 31.20
N MET A 93 0.31 -1.61 30.45
CA MET A 93 0.98 -0.41 30.95
C MET A 93 -0.01 0.59 31.55
N PHE A 94 -1.08 0.94 30.81
CA PHE A 94 -2.06 1.93 31.29
C PHE A 94 -2.97 1.41 32.42
N ALA A 95 -3.05 0.09 32.61
CA ALA A 95 -3.79 -0.54 33.70
C ALA A 95 -2.92 -0.82 34.95
N SER A 96 -1.62 -0.52 34.89
CA SER A 96 -0.67 -0.82 35.94
C SER A 96 -0.77 0.13 37.15
N GLU A 97 -0.35 -0.36 38.32
CA GLU A 97 -0.27 0.46 39.54
C GLU A 97 0.80 1.56 39.41
N GLU A 98 1.92 1.24 38.75
CA GLU A 98 3.00 2.19 38.47
C GLU A 98 2.48 3.36 37.62
N TRP A 99 1.62 3.09 36.63
CA TRP A 99 0.94 4.15 35.89
C TRP A 99 -0.02 4.94 36.77
N ALA A 100 -0.89 4.25 37.50
CA ALA A 100 -1.96 4.87 38.31
C ALA A 100 -1.43 5.82 39.39
N THR A 101 -0.27 5.50 39.98
CA THR A 101 0.40 6.31 41.01
C THR A 101 1.30 7.41 40.43
N SER A 102 1.48 7.45 39.10
CA SER A 102 2.39 8.41 38.47
C SER A 102 1.83 9.84 38.41
N PRO A 103 2.70 10.87 38.48
CA PRO A 103 2.30 12.26 38.20
C PRO A 103 1.79 12.48 36.76
N HIS A 104 2.02 11.52 35.86
CA HIS A 104 1.61 11.61 34.47
C HIS A 104 0.14 11.25 34.25
N ALA A 105 -0.42 10.35 35.06
CA ALA A 105 -1.79 9.84 34.89
C ALA A 105 -2.88 10.90 35.12
N SER A 106 -2.61 11.91 35.95
CA SER A 106 -3.55 12.99 36.25
C SER A 106 -3.70 14.01 35.10
N LYS A 107 -2.74 14.07 34.17
CA LYS A 107 -2.72 15.04 33.06
C LYS A 107 -3.87 14.79 32.07
N SER A 108 -4.50 15.86 31.60
CA SER A 108 -5.64 15.79 30.65
C SER A 108 -5.29 14.98 29.38
N GLU A 109 -4.13 15.24 28.78
CA GLU A 109 -3.65 14.50 27.60
C GLU A 109 -3.47 12.99 27.89
N ALA A 110 -3.00 12.66 29.09
CA ALA A 110 -2.78 11.26 29.50
C ALA A 110 -4.11 10.51 29.59
N LYS A 111 -5.12 11.15 30.20
CA LYS A 111 -6.49 10.60 30.30
C LYS A 111 -7.10 10.34 28.93
N GLN A 112 -6.88 11.23 27.96
CA GLN A 112 -7.35 11.05 26.59
C GLN A 112 -6.68 9.84 25.91
N VAL A 113 -5.35 9.73 26.00
CA VAL A 113 -4.57 8.61 25.43
C VAL A 113 -4.97 7.28 26.09
N MET A 114 -5.09 7.27 27.41
CA MET A 114 -5.51 6.11 28.18
C MET A 114 -6.92 5.66 27.79
N ASN A 115 -7.88 6.58 27.66
CA ASN A 115 -9.24 6.28 27.23
C ASN A 115 -9.28 5.68 25.81
N LEU A 116 -8.50 6.24 24.88
CA LEU A 116 -8.35 5.69 23.52
C LEU A 116 -7.83 4.24 23.53
N VAL A 117 -6.87 3.92 24.40
CA VAL A 117 -6.25 2.58 24.45
C VAL A 117 -7.13 1.56 25.19
N LEU A 118 -7.66 1.92 26.35
CA LEU A 118 -8.39 1.01 27.23
C LEU A 118 -9.85 0.84 26.83
N SER A 119 -10.53 1.93 26.48
CA SER A 119 -11.99 1.97 26.37
C SER A 119 -12.51 2.11 24.94
N ASP A 120 -11.75 2.69 24.02
CA ASP A 120 -12.22 2.91 22.64
C ASP A 120 -12.00 1.69 21.73
N ASP A 121 -12.95 0.76 21.76
CA ASP A 121 -12.94 -0.38 20.84
C ASP A 121 -13.10 0.02 19.37
N ARG A 122 -13.71 1.19 19.09
CA ARG A 122 -13.86 1.68 17.71
C ARG A 122 -12.50 2.07 17.15
N PHE A 123 -11.62 2.68 17.95
CA PHE A 123 -10.24 2.97 17.55
C PHE A 123 -9.50 1.71 17.06
N TRP A 124 -9.54 0.63 17.84
CA TRP A 124 -8.88 -0.64 17.48
C TRP A 124 -9.48 -1.31 16.23
N ARG A 125 -10.80 -1.24 16.08
CA ARG A 125 -11.50 -1.73 14.87
C ARG A 125 -11.10 -0.89 13.65
N SER A 126 -11.00 0.43 13.80
CA SER A 126 -10.57 1.33 12.73
C SER A 126 -9.12 1.11 12.32
N ILE A 127 -8.20 0.88 13.27
CA ILE A 127 -6.82 0.44 12.94
C ILE A 127 -6.84 -0.83 12.10
N THR A 128 -7.62 -1.83 12.51
CA THR A 128 -7.71 -3.10 11.78
C THR A 128 -8.28 -2.91 10.38
N TYR A 129 -9.30 -2.07 10.23
CA TYR A 129 -9.84 -1.71 8.92
C TYR A 129 -8.78 -1.03 8.04
N CYS A 130 -8.11 0.01 8.56
CA CYS A 130 -7.09 0.74 7.81
C CYS A 130 -5.99 -0.21 7.30
N LEU A 131 -5.45 -1.06 8.17
CA LEU A 131 -4.41 -2.03 7.84
C LEU A 131 -4.84 -3.06 6.80
N LYS A 132 -6.09 -3.53 6.87
CA LYS A 132 -6.66 -4.44 5.85
C LYS A 132 -6.70 -3.82 4.46
N CYS A 133 -6.86 -2.50 4.37
CA CYS A 133 -6.86 -1.78 3.09
C CYS A 133 -5.44 -1.50 2.58
N VAL A 134 -4.53 -1.03 3.45
CA VAL A 134 -3.25 -0.45 2.99
C VAL A 134 -2.08 -1.43 2.94
N ILE A 135 -2.09 -2.51 3.74
CA ILE A 135 -0.98 -3.48 3.75
C ILE A 135 -0.70 -4.06 2.35
N PRO A 136 -1.72 -4.45 1.54
CA PRO A 136 -1.47 -4.90 0.18
C PRO A 136 -0.75 -3.85 -0.68
N LEU A 137 -1.15 -2.58 -0.61
CA LEU A 137 -0.53 -1.48 -1.34
C LEU A 137 0.91 -1.20 -0.87
N VAL A 138 1.16 -1.25 0.44
CA VAL A 138 2.52 -1.10 0.99
C VAL A 138 3.47 -2.19 0.49
N LYS A 139 2.95 -3.40 0.21
CA LYS A 139 3.76 -4.46 -0.42
C LYS A 139 4.11 -4.13 -1.87
N VAL A 140 3.18 -3.55 -2.64
CA VAL A 140 3.47 -3.09 -4.01
C VAL A 140 4.47 -1.93 -3.98
N LEU A 141 4.32 -0.99 -3.04
CA LEU A 141 5.27 0.10 -2.87
C LEU A 141 6.70 -0.42 -2.66
N ARG A 142 6.87 -1.40 -1.76
CA ARG A 142 8.17 -2.05 -1.54
C ARG A 142 8.72 -2.79 -2.76
N LEU A 143 7.85 -3.32 -3.62
CA LEU A 143 8.26 -3.97 -4.87
C LEU A 143 8.84 -2.95 -5.86
N VAL A 144 8.18 -1.81 -6.03
CA VAL A 144 8.57 -0.80 -7.03
C VAL A 144 9.69 0.12 -6.58
N ASP A 145 9.89 0.20 -5.26
CA ASP A 145 10.95 0.97 -4.62
C ASP A 145 12.23 0.13 -4.39
N GLY A 146 12.17 -1.18 -4.68
CA GLY A 146 13.31 -2.08 -4.55
C GLY A 146 14.20 -2.08 -5.79
N ASP A 147 15.47 -1.72 -5.63
CA ASP A 147 16.44 -1.65 -6.75
C ASP A 147 16.98 -3.03 -7.20
N SER A 148 16.65 -4.11 -6.49
CA SER A 148 17.26 -5.43 -6.73
C SER A 148 16.82 -6.11 -8.04
N LYS A 149 15.62 -5.78 -8.56
CA LYS A 149 15.07 -6.38 -9.79
C LYS A 149 14.20 -5.35 -10.52
N PRO A 150 14.12 -5.40 -11.86
CA PRO A 150 13.20 -4.53 -12.61
C PRO A 150 11.76 -4.74 -12.14
N ALA A 151 11.14 -3.71 -11.56
CA ALA A 151 9.78 -3.81 -11.03
C ALA A 151 8.68 -3.63 -12.10
N SER A 152 9.00 -2.97 -13.21
CA SER A 152 8.07 -2.68 -14.31
C SER A 152 7.30 -3.92 -14.83
N PRO A 153 7.91 -5.09 -15.08
CA PRO A 153 7.17 -6.28 -15.55
C PRO A 153 6.33 -6.97 -14.47
N TYR A 154 6.33 -6.46 -13.22
CA TYR A 154 5.58 -7.01 -12.10
C TYR A 154 4.49 -6.08 -11.59
N ILE A 155 4.53 -4.79 -11.93
CA ILE A 155 3.69 -3.78 -11.29
C ILE A 155 2.20 -3.97 -11.58
N TYR A 156 1.85 -4.33 -12.83
CA TYR A 156 0.47 -4.54 -13.25
C TYR A 156 -0.19 -5.63 -12.38
N GLU A 157 0.39 -6.83 -12.39
CA GLU A 157 -0.08 -7.97 -11.60
C GLU A 157 -0.03 -7.69 -10.09
N ALA A 158 0.99 -6.97 -9.61
CA ALA A 158 1.10 -6.64 -8.20
C ALA A 158 -0.04 -5.72 -7.73
N MET A 159 -0.46 -4.77 -8.58
CA MET A 159 -1.60 -3.90 -8.30
C MET A 159 -2.92 -4.66 -8.32
N ASP A 160 -3.11 -5.55 -9.29
CA ASP A 160 -4.33 -6.36 -9.37
C ASP A 160 -4.47 -7.27 -8.13
N ARG A 161 -3.42 -8.02 -7.80
CA ARG A 161 -3.35 -8.82 -6.56
C ARG A 161 -3.54 -7.99 -5.31
N ALA A 162 -3.08 -6.74 -5.29
CA ALA A 162 -3.31 -5.86 -4.14
C ALA A 162 -4.79 -5.52 -3.99
N LYS A 163 -5.50 -5.19 -5.09
CA LYS A 163 -6.95 -4.97 -5.08
C LYS A 163 -7.70 -6.22 -4.65
N GLU A 164 -7.42 -7.37 -5.26
CA GLU A 164 -8.02 -8.66 -4.90
C GLU A 164 -7.82 -8.96 -3.42
N LYS A 165 -6.61 -8.76 -2.90
CA LYS A 165 -6.33 -9.00 -1.48
C LYS A 165 -7.12 -8.08 -0.56
N ILE A 166 -7.32 -6.82 -0.94
CA ILE A 166 -8.18 -5.90 -0.20
C ILE A 166 -9.62 -6.44 -0.16
N ALA A 167 -10.18 -6.88 -1.30
CA ALA A 167 -11.53 -7.45 -1.33
C ALA A 167 -11.66 -8.71 -0.47
N GLN A 168 -10.69 -9.63 -0.57
CA GLN A 168 -10.63 -10.85 0.25
C GLN A 168 -10.56 -10.53 1.75
N ASN A 169 -9.82 -9.51 2.16
CA ASN A 169 -9.73 -9.09 3.57
C ASN A 169 -11.09 -8.69 4.17
N PHE A 170 -12.08 -8.41 3.32
CA PHE A 170 -13.45 -8.05 3.66
C PHE A 170 -14.48 -9.06 3.14
N GLN A 171 -14.08 -10.31 2.90
CA GLN A 171 -14.98 -11.38 2.44
C GLN A 171 -15.76 -11.00 1.16
N MET A 172 -15.12 -10.27 0.24
CA MET A 172 -15.74 -9.77 -0.99
C MET A 172 -16.95 -8.84 -0.76
N GLN A 173 -17.11 -8.29 0.45
CA GLN A 173 -18.17 -7.33 0.74
C GLN A 173 -17.81 -5.94 0.18
N GLU A 174 -18.23 -5.70 -1.06
CA GLU A 174 -17.85 -4.52 -1.87
C GLU A 174 -18.05 -3.18 -1.15
N SER A 175 -19.15 -3.02 -0.41
CA SER A 175 -19.46 -1.80 0.34
C SER A 175 -18.35 -1.36 1.30
N ARG A 176 -17.49 -2.29 1.73
CA ARG A 176 -16.39 -2.03 2.68
C ARG A 176 -15.11 -1.50 2.02
N TYR A 177 -14.89 -1.80 0.74
CA TYR A 177 -13.64 -1.43 0.05
C TYR A 177 -13.85 -0.60 -1.22
N LYS A 178 -15.08 -0.46 -1.73
CA LYS A 178 -15.36 0.27 -2.98
C LYS A 178 -14.78 1.68 -3.03
N LYS A 179 -14.79 2.40 -1.90
CA LYS A 179 -14.24 3.77 -1.83
C LYS A 179 -12.71 3.77 -1.99
N VAL A 180 -12.05 2.80 -1.37
CA VAL A 180 -10.59 2.61 -1.48
C VAL A 180 -10.22 2.17 -2.90
N TRP A 181 -10.96 1.23 -3.48
CA TRP A 181 -10.77 0.82 -4.87
C TRP A 181 -10.95 1.97 -5.84
N LYS A 182 -11.98 2.81 -5.67
CA LYS A 182 -12.18 3.99 -6.52
C LYS A 182 -10.95 4.92 -6.51
N ILE A 183 -10.33 5.14 -5.35
CA ILE A 183 -9.09 5.95 -5.25
C ILE A 183 -7.94 5.28 -6.01
N ILE A 184 -7.74 3.97 -5.77
CA ILE A 184 -6.71 3.18 -6.47
C ILE A 184 -6.90 3.28 -7.98
N ASP A 185 -8.12 3.02 -8.47
CA ASP A 185 -8.43 2.99 -9.91
C ASP A 185 -8.29 4.37 -10.55
N THR A 186 -8.69 5.42 -9.85
CA THR A 186 -8.54 6.80 -10.34
C THR A 186 -7.06 7.13 -10.54
N ARG A 187 -6.20 6.84 -9.57
CA ARG A 187 -4.76 7.12 -9.66
C ARG A 187 -4.04 6.18 -10.63
N TRP A 188 -4.42 4.90 -10.65
CA TRP A 188 -3.90 3.91 -11.58
C TRP A 188 -4.17 4.35 -13.01
N ASN A 189 -5.42 4.59 -13.38
CA ASN A 189 -5.81 4.90 -14.76
C ASN A 189 -5.30 6.27 -15.23
N LEU A 190 -5.34 7.28 -14.35
CA LEU A 190 -4.96 8.64 -14.75
C LEU A 190 -3.45 8.89 -14.72
N GLN A 191 -2.71 8.21 -13.83
CA GLN A 191 -1.31 8.55 -13.59
C GLN A 191 -0.37 7.40 -13.95
N LEU A 192 -0.54 6.22 -13.37
CA LEU A 192 0.48 5.17 -13.40
C LEU A 192 0.35 4.19 -14.57
N HIS A 193 -0.85 3.69 -14.83
CA HIS A 193 -1.10 2.69 -15.87
C HIS A 193 -0.69 3.23 -17.24
N ARG A 194 0.07 2.42 -17.97
CA ARG A 194 0.47 2.69 -19.35
C ARG A 194 0.40 1.38 -20.12
N PRO A 195 0.18 1.41 -21.44
CA PRO A 195 0.22 0.23 -22.30
C PRO A 195 1.49 -0.61 -22.08
N LEU A 196 2.61 0.06 -21.81
CA LEU A 196 3.89 -0.58 -21.51
C LEU A 196 3.84 -1.51 -20.28
N HIS A 197 3.09 -1.15 -19.23
CA HIS A 197 2.95 -1.98 -18.03
C HIS A 197 2.15 -3.25 -18.32
N ALA A 198 1.08 -3.14 -19.12
CA ALA A 198 0.29 -4.26 -19.59
C ALA A 198 1.11 -5.20 -20.50
N ALA A 199 1.83 -4.63 -21.47
CA ALA A 199 2.72 -5.37 -22.35
C ALA A 199 3.84 -6.10 -21.57
N ALA A 200 4.45 -5.42 -20.60
CA ALA A 200 5.50 -6.00 -19.77
C ALA A 200 4.98 -7.15 -18.90
N TYR A 201 3.75 -7.06 -18.39
CA TYR A 201 3.10 -8.17 -17.70
C TYR A 201 2.84 -9.36 -18.63
N TYR A 202 2.24 -9.11 -19.79
CA TYR A 202 1.93 -10.16 -20.76
C TYR A 202 3.17 -10.93 -21.21
N LEU A 203 4.27 -10.20 -21.46
CA LEU A 203 5.52 -10.75 -21.96
C LEU A 203 6.42 -11.33 -20.87
N ASN A 204 6.04 -11.25 -19.60
CA ASN A 204 6.81 -11.80 -18.49
C ASN A 204 6.60 -13.32 -18.39
N PRO A 205 7.61 -14.18 -18.70
CA PRO A 205 7.44 -15.63 -18.72
C PRO A 205 6.97 -16.21 -17.40
N ARG A 206 7.34 -15.57 -16.27
CA ARG A 206 6.90 -16.00 -14.94
C ARG A 206 5.38 -15.95 -14.80
N TYR A 207 4.74 -14.96 -15.41
CA TYR A 207 3.29 -14.82 -15.37
C TYR A 207 2.64 -15.50 -16.55
N HIS A 208 3.17 -15.32 -17.77
CA HIS A 208 2.59 -15.85 -18.99
C HIS A 208 2.38 -17.37 -18.95
N TYR A 209 3.31 -18.11 -18.34
CA TYR A 209 3.24 -19.56 -18.23
C TYR A 209 2.67 -20.05 -16.89
N ASP A 210 2.22 -19.14 -16.02
CA ASP A 210 1.48 -19.51 -14.82
C ASP A 210 0.12 -20.11 -15.20
N LYS A 211 -0.32 -21.12 -14.45
CA LYS A 211 -1.61 -21.79 -14.70
C LYS A 211 -2.83 -20.86 -14.57
N ASN A 212 -2.68 -19.75 -13.85
CA ASN A 212 -3.73 -18.76 -13.64
C ASN A 212 -3.61 -17.57 -14.60
N PHE A 213 -2.70 -17.61 -15.58
CA PHE A 213 -2.55 -16.52 -16.53
C PHE A 213 -3.80 -16.39 -17.39
N ASN A 214 -4.48 -15.25 -17.23
CA ASN A 214 -5.67 -14.90 -18.00
C ASN A 214 -5.62 -13.42 -18.37
N PRO A 215 -5.01 -13.05 -19.51
CA PRO A 215 -4.92 -11.66 -19.92
C PRO A 215 -6.29 -11.16 -20.36
N ASP A 216 -6.81 -10.15 -19.68
CA ASP A 216 -8.07 -9.50 -20.05
C ASP A 216 -7.91 -8.57 -21.26
N SER A 217 -9.01 -7.91 -21.64
CA SER A 217 -9.00 -6.97 -22.77
C SER A 217 -8.08 -5.78 -22.54
N GLU A 218 -7.94 -5.27 -21.31
CA GLU A 218 -7.02 -4.17 -20.98
C GLU A 218 -5.57 -4.58 -21.27
N VAL A 219 -5.18 -5.79 -20.85
CA VAL A 219 -3.83 -6.32 -21.08
C VAL A 219 -3.53 -6.45 -22.58
N LEU A 220 -4.46 -7.02 -23.34
CA LEU A 220 -4.28 -7.23 -24.79
C LEU A 220 -4.24 -5.89 -25.54
N ILE A 221 -5.13 -4.94 -25.22
CA ILE A 221 -5.11 -3.59 -25.80
C ILE A 221 -3.76 -2.93 -25.52
N GLY A 222 -3.30 -2.95 -24.26
CA GLY A 222 -2.02 -2.36 -23.88
C GLY A 222 -0.81 -2.99 -24.58
N LEU A 223 -0.84 -4.31 -24.81
CA LEU A 223 0.17 -5.02 -25.60
C LEU A 223 0.26 -4.49 -27.04
N TYR A 224 -0.87 -4.45 -27.75
CA TYR A 224 -0.89 -4.04 -29.16
C TYR A 224 -0.63 -2.55 -29.34
N GLU A 225 -1.11 -1.69 -28.43
CA GLU A 225 -0.76 -0.26 -28.41
C GLU A 225 0.74 -0.06 -28.23
N THR A 226 1.37 -0.88 -27.39
CA THR A 226 2.82 -0.83 -27.17
C THR A 226 3.57 -1.18 -28.46
N PHE A 227 3.19 -2.25 -29.15
CA PHE A 227 3.80 -2.60 -30.43
C PHE A 227 3.58 -1.54 -31.51
N GLN A 228 2.36 -1.00 -31.62
CA GLN A 228 2.07 0.07 -32.56
C GLN A 228 2.94 1.31 -32.33
N ARG A 229 3.20 1.64 -31.06
CA ARG A 229 4.06 2.78 -30.71
C ARG A 229 5.54 2.51 -31.00
N MET A 230 6.03 1.31 -30.69
CA MET A 230 7.45 0.96 -30.84
C MET A 230 7.84 0.65 -32.29
N VAL A 231 6.90 0.06 -33.05
CA VAL A 231 7.11 -0.51 -34.37
C VAL A 231 6.07 0.05 -35.35
N SER A 232 6.45 1.10 -36.08
CA SER A 232 5.58 1.75 -37.06
C SER A 232 5.32 0.88 -38.29
N ASP A 233 6.28 0.05 -38.69
CA ASP A 233 6.16 -0.83 -39.85
C ASP A 233 5.16 -1.98 -39.60
N ILE A 234 4.16 -2.08 -40.46
CA ILE A 234 3.08 -3.06 -40.35
C ILE A 234 3.61 -4.48 -40.60
N ARG A 235 4.52 -4.66 -41.56
CA ARG A 235 5.06 -6.00 -41.88
C ARG A 235 5.81 -6.59 -40.69
N THR A 236 6.61 -5.76 -40.01
CA THR A 236 7.30 -6.15 -38.78
C THR A 236 6.31 -6.48 -37.66
N ARG A 237 5.21 -5.73 -37.51
CA ARG A 237 4.17 -6.06 -36.52
C ARG A 237 3.46 -7.39 -36.80
N VAL A 238 3.23 -7.76 -38.05
CA VAL A 238 2.70 -9.08 -38.42
C VAL A 238 3.68 -10.19 -38.00
N ILE A 239 4.99 -9.99 -38.19
CA ILE A 239 6.01 -10.96 -37.74
C ILE A 239 6.01 -11.07 -36.21
N ILE A 240 5.86 -9.96 -35.47
CA ILE A 240 5.76 -9.96 -34.01
C ILE A 240 4.54 -10.77 -33.56
N ASP A 241 3.39 -10.59 -34.20
CA ASP A 241 2.16 -11.33 -33.88
C ASP A 241 2.35 -12.85 -34.10
N GLN A 242 2.98 -13.25 -35.20
CA GLN A 242 3.36 -14.66 -35.44
C GLN A 242 4.34 -15.20 -34.39
N GLN A 243 5.27 -14.36 -33.90
CA GLN A 243 6.19 -14.74 -32.83
C GLN A 243 5.48 -14.83 -31.48
N LEU A 244 4.45 -14.04 -31.22
CA LEU A 244 3.64 -14.13 -30.02
C LEU A 244 2.89 -15.46 -29.94
N GLU A 245 2.35 -15.97 -31.05
CA GLU A 245 1.73 -17.31 -31.07
C GLU A 245 2.74 -18.39 -30.66
N LYS A 246 3.98 -18.28 -31.15
CA LYS A 246 5.06 -19.18 -30.72
C LYS A 246 5.42 -18.99 -29.25
N PHE A 247 5.42 -17.75 -28.75
CA PHE A 247 5.67 -17.46 -27.34
C PHE A 247 4.62 -18.12 -26.45
N LYS A 248 3.32 -18.04 -26.79
CA LYS A 248 2.23 -18.68 -26.04
C LYS A 248 2.41 -20.18 -25.84
N GLY A 249 2.94 -20.87 -26.85
CA GLY A 249 3.10 -22.33 -26.85
C GLY A 249 4.35 -22.87 -26.15
N LYS A 250 5.31 -22.03 -25.77
CA LYS A 250 6.60 -22.46 -25.17
C LYS A 250 6.49 -22.62 -23.65
N LYS A 251 5.95 -23.75 -23.18
CA LYS A 251 6.05 -24.12 -21.74
C LYS A 251 7.44 -24.62 -21.38
#